data_AF-A0A928NTL7-F1
#
_entry.id   AF-A0A928NTL7-F1
#
_cell.length_a   1.000
_cell.length_b   1.000
_cell.length_c   1.000
_cell.angle_alpha   90.00
_cell.angle_beta   90.00
_cell.angle_gamma   90.00
#
_symmetry.space_group_name_H-M   'P 1'
#
loop_
_entity.id
_entity.type
_entity.pdbx_description
1 polymer ?
#
loop_
_entity_poly.entity_id
_entity_poly.type
_entity_poly.pdbx_seq_one_letter_code
_entity_poly.pdbx_strand_id
1 'polypeptide(L)'
;MKLFVVHKDTIIIYALVFVALFGVIALNYDTTVSVFESATGKKDLPIYCVDKGEEKVCAISFDAAWGNEDTDELIKILDKYNVKTTFFVVGAWVDKYPESVKKLFDAGHEVMNHSNSHPHYTKLSTEKIIEETNECNKKIESVTGVKPILFRPPYGDYNNKVVGAIREMGMYTIQWDVDSLDWKDLKSEEITDRVVKNVKPGSIVLFHNAAKNTPSALPKILETLINDGYKIVPVSNLIYRDEFTINHEGRQILKPSEQLSLE
;
A
#
# COMPACT_ATOMS: atom_id res chain seq x y z
N MET A 1 54.54 13.98 40.26
CA MET A 1 53.52 14.86 39.65
C MET A 1 54.07 15.36 38.33
N LYS A 2 53.57 14.91 37.17
CA LYS A 2 54.04 15.39 35.86
C LYS A 2 53.30 16.68 35.52
N LEU A 3 54.00 17.80 35.46
CA LEU A 3 53.48 19.09 34.99
C LEU A 3 53.44 19.08 33.46
N PHE A 4 52.25 19.16 32.88
CA PHE A 4 52.07 19.36 31.44
C PHE A 4 52.03 20.86 31.16
N VAL A 5 53.07 21.38 30.51
CA VAL A 5 53.12 22.77 30.06
C VAL A 5 52.50 22.82 28.66
N VAL A 6 51.31 23.41 28.53
CA VAL A 6 50.64 23.63 27.24
C VAL A 6 51.02 25.03 26.75
N HIS A 7 51.68 25.11 25.59
CA HIS A 7 52.07 26.38 24.99
C HIS A 7 50.88 27.07 24.32
N LYS A 8 50.88 28.41 24.30
CA LYS A 8 49.82 29.25 23.69
C LYS A 8 49.52 28.86 22.24
N ASP A 9 50.56 28.52 21.48
CA ASP A 9 50.42 28.12 20.07
C ASP A 9 49.68 26.78 19.93
N THR A 10 49.90 25.86 20.88
CA THR A 10 49.16 24.58 20.95
C THR A 10 47.68 24.81 21.26
N ILE A 11 47.34 25.77 22.12
CA ILE A 11 45.95 26.15 22.43
C ILE A 11 45.26 26.73 21.18
N ILE A 12 45.95 27.59 20.42
CA ILE A 12 45.41 28.19 19.20
C ILE A 12 45.14 27.11 18.14
N ILE A 13 46.04 26.15 17.97
CA ILE A 13 45.85 25.04 17.03
C ILE A 13 44.61 24.20 17.41
N TYR A 14 44.44 23.85 18.69
CA TYR A 14 43.26 23.11 19.13
C TYR A 14 41.96 23.91 18.94
N ALA A 15 41.98 25.22 19.19
CA ALA A 15 40.82 26.08 18.97
C ALA A 15 40.42 26.13 17.49
N LEU A 16 41.38 26.23 16.57
CA LEU A 16 41.11 26.25 15.13
C LEU A 16 40.58 24.90 14.63
N VAL A 17 41.14 23.78 15.11
CA VAL A 17 40.63 22.44 14.79
C VAL A 17 39.21 22.26 15.32
N PHE A 18 38.92 22.73 16.52
CA PHE A 18 37.58 22.66 17.10
C PHE A 18 36.56 23.47 16.30
N VAL A 19 36.91 24.70 15.89
CA VAL A 19 36.04 25.54 15.04
C VAL A 19 35.81 24.91 13.67
N ALA A 20 36.84 24.33 13.05
CA ALA A 20 36.70 23.63 11.78
C ALA A 20 35.79 22.40 11.90
N LEU A 21 35.96 21.60 12.96
CA LEU A 21 35.14 20.42 13.21
C LEU A 21 33.68 20.80 13.47
N PHE A 22 33.46 21.86 14.27
CA PHE A 22 32.12 22.38 14.55
C PHE A 22 31.48 22.98 13.30
N GLY A 23 32.24 23.67 12.46
CA GLY A 23 31.78 24.20 11.17
C GLY A 23 31.36 23.10 10.21
N VAL A 24 32.11 22.01 10.11
CA VAL A 24 31.72 20.84 9.29
C VAL A 24 30.43 20.20 9.81
N ILE A 25 30.28 20.07 11.12
CA ILE A 25 29.04 19.53 11.71
C ILE A 25 27.86 20.48 11.46
N ALA A 26 28.04 21.79 11.65
CA ALA A 26 26.99 22.79 11.43
C ALA A 26 26.55 22.86 9.96
N LEU A 27 27.50 22.80 9.00
CA LEU A 27 27.20 22.80 7.57
C LEU A 27 26.47 21.53 7.11
N ASN A 28 26.62 20.43 7.85
CA ASN A 28 25.95 19.17 7.56
C ASN A 28 24.82 18.87 8.56
N TYR A 29 24.40 19.83 9.37
CA TYR A 29 23.47 19.60 10.48
C TYR A 29 22.15 19.01 9.99
N ASP A 30 21.53 19.61 8.97
CA ASP A 30 20.27 19.12 8.38
C ASP A 30 20.41 17.71 7.78
N THR A 31 21.56 17.43 7.13
CA THR A 31 21.88 16.09 6.61
C THR A 31 22.06 15.08 7.74
N THR A 32 22.74 15.44 8.83
CA THR A 32 22.95 14.55 9.97
C THR A 32 21.66 14.28 10.74
N VAL A 33 20.79 15.29 10.88
CA VAL A 33 19.48 15.14 11.55
C VAL A 33 18.54 14.29 10.69
N SER A 34 18.44 14.51 9.38
CA SER A 34 17.58 13.69 8.51
C SER A 34 18.03 12.22 8.43
N VAL A 35 19.34 11.95 8.48
CA VAL A 35 19.88 10.59 8.56
C VAL A 35 19.59 9.95 9.92
N PHE A 36 19.66 10.73 11.01
CA PHE A 36 19.38 10.23 12.36
C PHE A 36 17.88 9.99 12.60
N GLU A 37 17.00 10.85 12.09
CA GLU A 37 15.55 10.65 12.07
C GLU A 37 15.16 9.47 11.18
N SER A 38 15.86 9.24 10.06
CA SER A 38 15.64 8.04 9.25
C SER A 38 16.11 6.75 9.96
N ALA A 39 17.14 6.85 10.80
CA ALA A 39 17.69 5.71 11.56
C ALA A 39 16.92 5.42 12.86
N THR A 40 16.22 6.41 13.43
CA THR A 40 15.43 6.30 14.67
C THR A 40 13.92 6.40 14.44
N GLY A 41 13.50 6.73 13.21
CA GLY A 41 12.14 7.00 12.83
C GLY A 41 11.29 5.74 12.84
N LYS A 42 10.13 5.84 13.51
CA LYS A 42 9.09 4.82 13.46
C LYS A 42 8.81 4.46 11.99
N LYS A 43 8.85 3.16 11.67
CA LYS A 43 8.52 2.69 10.31
C LYS A 43 7.06 3.02 10.03
N ASP A 44 6.82 3.81 8.99
CA ASP A 44 5.48 4.05 8.46
C ASP A 44 5.09 2.81 7.66
N LEU A 45 4.02 2.14 8.10
CA LEU A 45 3.54 0.90 7.50
C LEU A 45 2.25 1.17 6.70
N PRO A 46 2.11 0.59 5.49
CA PRO A 46 0.83 0.46 4.80
C PRO A 46 -0.19 -0.34 5.60
N ILE A 47 -1.44 -0.30 5.15
CA ILE A 47 -2.52 -1.17 5.65
C ILE A 47 -2.40 -2.53 4.97
N TYR A 48 -1.99 -3.55 5.71
CA TYR A 48 -1.93 -4.95 5.24
C TYR A 48 -3.25 -5.68 5.48
N CYS A 49 -3.88 -5.40 6.61
CA CYS A 49 -5.18 -5.95 7.02
C CYS A 49 -5.83 -5.00 8.04
N VAL A 50 -7.07 -5.28 8.40
CA VAL A 50 -7.86 -4.46 9.33
C VAL A 50 -8.25 -5.29 10.55
N ASP A 51 -8.22 -4.72 11.74
CA ASP A 51 -8.81 -5.33 12.91
C ASP A 51 -10.33 -5.14 12.89
N LYS A 52 -11.03 -6.25 12.71
CA LYS A 52 -12.50 -6.36 12.69
C LYS A 52 -13.01 -7.23 13.82
N GLY A 53 -12.15 -7.59 14.79
CA GLY A 53 -12.47 -8.60 15.79
C GLY A 53 -12.93 -9.90 15.13
N GLU A 54 -14.11 -10.38 15.53
CA GLU A 54 -14.73 -11.60 15.00
C GLU A 54 -15.65 -11.37 13.79
N GLU A 55 -15.81 -10.12 13.32
CA GLU A 55 -16.63 -9.83 12.15
C GLU A 55 -15.98 -10.44 10.90
N LYS A 56 -16.60 -11.50 10.36
CA LYS A 56 -16.16 -12.16 9.12
C LYS A 56 -16.38 -11.27 7.92
N VAL A 57 -15.47 -10.32 7.70
CA VAL A 57 -15.41 -9.45 6.53
C VAL A 57 -14.00 -9.45 5.99
N CYS A 58 -13.82 -9.51 4.68
CA CYS A 58 -12.51 -9.43 4.04
C CYS A 58 -12.60 -8.70 2.71
N ALA A 59 -11.45 -8.35 2.13
CA ALA A 59 -11.36 -7.82 0.78
C ALA A 59 -10.57 -8.79 -0.09
N ILE A 60 -11.13 -9.12 -1.26
CA ILE A 60 -10.33 -9.62 -2.39
C ILE A 60 -9.97 -8.39 -3.23
N SER A 61 -8.78 -8.38 -3.84
CA SER A 61 -8.31 -7.30 -4.70
C SER A 61 -7.43 -7.81 -5.83
N PHE A 62 -7.35 -7.04 -6.92
CA PHE A 62 -6.61 -7.43 -8.13
C PHE A 62 -5.66 -6.31 -8.56
N ASP A 63 -4.41 -6.65 -8.84
CA ASP A 63 -3.46 -5.74 -9.47
C ASP A 63 -3.53 -5.93 -11.00
N ALA A 64 -3.72 -4.83 -11.73
CA ALA A 64 -3.82 -4.82 -13.18
C ALA A 64 -2.70 -3.96 -13.79
N ALA A 65 -1.63 -4.64 -14.19
CA ALA A 65 -0.46 -4.02 -14.81
C ALA A 65 -0.27 -4.48 -16.28
N TRP A 66 -0.67 -5.71 -16.61
CA TRP A 66 -0.48 -6.31 -17.93
C TRP A 66 -1.66 -7.20 -18.30
N GLY A 67 -1.98 -7.27 -19.59
CA GLY A 67 -3.07 -8.10 -20.10
C GLY A 67 -4.46 -7.61 -19.68
N ASN A 68 -5.48 -7.92 -20.45
CA ASN A 68 -6.89 -7.67 -20.08
C ASN A 68 -7.81 -8.84 -20.41
N GLU A 69 -7.23 -9.98 -20.77
CA GLU A 69 -7.88 -11.13 -21.39
C GLU A 69 -8.94 -11.74 -20.47
N ASP A 70 -8.68 -11.72 -19.15
CA ASP A 70 -9.58 -12.30 -18.15
C ASP A 70 -10.60 -11.30 -17.58
N THR A 71 -10.55 -10.01 -17.98
CA THR A 71 -11.36 -8.94 -17.34
C THR A 71 -12.85 -9.25 -17.39
N ASP A 72 -13.38 -9.64 -18.55
CA ASP A 72 -14.80 -9.92 -18.74
C ASP A 72 -15.22 -11.19 -17.98
N GLU A 73 -14.33 -12.18 -17.88
CA GLU A 73 -14.57 -13.41 -17.12
C GLU A 73 -14.58 -13.14 -15.61
N LEU A 74 -13.63 -12.35 -15.11
CA LEU A 74 -13.56 -11.94 -13.70
C LEU A 74 -14.82 -11.17 -13.29
N ILE A 75 -15.28 -10.20 -14.10
CA ILE A 75 -16.54 -9.48 -13.84
C ILE A 75 -17.71 -10.47 -13.74
N LYS A 76 -17.83 -11.38 -14.71
CA LYS A 76 -18.90 -12.39 -14.73
C LYS A 76 -18.88 -13.29 -13.49
N ILE A 77 -17.69 -13.72 -13.05
CA ILE A 77 -17.53 -14.52 -11.84
C ILE A 77 -17.95 -13.70 -10.63
N LEU A 78 -17.42 -12.50 -10.45
CA LEU A 78 -17.73 -11.64 -9.30
C LEU A 78 -19.22 -11.32 -9.22
N ASP A 79 -19.87 -11.02 -10.34
CA ASP A 79 -21.31 -10.79 -10.42
C ASP A 79 -22.14 -12.02 -10.07
N LYS A 80 -21.71 -13.22 -10.49
CA LYS A 80 -22.39 -14.49 -10.13
C LYS A 80 -22.48 -14.67 -8.60
N TYR A 81 -21.47 -14.21 -7.87
CA TYR A 81 -21.42 -14.28 -6.41
C TYR A 81 -21.88 -12.98 -5.72
N ASN A 82 -22.34 -11.99 -6.48
CA ASN A 82 -22.73 -10.67 -5.99
C ASN A 82 -21.63 -9.97 -5.15
N VAL A 83 -20.38 -10.12 -5.59
CA VAL A 83 -19.20 -9.55 -4.93
C VAL A 83 -18.73 -8.32 -5.69
N LYS A 84 -18.50 -7.22 -4.96
CA LYS A 84 -17.79 -6.04 -5.46
C LYS A 84 -16.44 -5.95 -4.76
N THR A 85 -15.40 -5.61 -5.52
CA THR A 85 -13.99 -5.71 -5.15
C THR A 85 -13.22 -4.48 -5.61
N THR A 86 -11.91 -4.45 -5.39
CA THR A 86 -11.02 -3.35 -5.77
C THR A 86 -9.96 -3.83 -6.77
N PHE A 87 -9.85 -3.13 -7.90
CA PHE A 87 -8.80 -3.30 -8.89
C PHE A 87 -7.81 -2.14 -8.77
N PHE A 88 -6.55 -2.43 -8.46
CA PHE A 88 -5.46 -1.46 -8.49
C PHE A 88 -4.84 -1.48 -9.88
N VAL A 89 -5.00 -0.41 -10.65
CA VAL A 89 -4.63 -0.36 -12.07
C VAL A 89 -3.43 0.55 -12.30
N VAL A 90 -2.54 0.13 -13.20
CA VAL A 90 -1.40 0.96 -13.65
C VAL A 90 -1.91 2.00 -14.66
N GLY A 91 -1.42 3.23 -14.60
CA GLY A 91 -1.80 4.30 -15.55
C GLY A 91 -1.57 3.91 -17.02
N ALA A 92 -0.45 3.27 -17.35
CA ALA A 92 -0.21 2.72 -18.69
C ALA A 92 -1.21 1.61 -19.10
N TRP A 93 -1.74 0.86 -18.14
CA TRP A 93 -2.82 -0.11 -18.38
C TRP A 93 -4.14 0.59 -18.69
N VAL A 94 -4.44 1.69 -17.98
CA VAL A 94 -5.61 2.53 -18.25
C VAL A 94 -5.56 3.12 -19.66
N ASP A 95 -4.41 3.63 -20.09
CA ASP A 95 -4.24 4.16 -21.46
C ASP A 95 -4.47 3.07 -22.53
N LYS A 96 -4.02 1.86 -22.25
CA LYS A 96 -4.09 0.74 -23.19
C LYS A 96 -5.48 0.10 -23.24
N TYR A 97 -6.18 0.04 -22.11
CA TYR A 97 -7.46 -0.66 -21.96
C TYR A 97 -8.53 0.19 -21.24
N PRO A 98 -8.83 1.41 -21.73
CA PRO A 98 -9.80 2.29 -21.08
C PRO A 98 -11.21 1.66 -21.02
N GLU A 99 -11.58 0.86 -22.02
CA GLU A 99 -12.84 0.11 -22.03
C GLU A 99 -12.91 -0.94 -20.91
N SER A 100 -11.80 -1.64 -20.62
CA SER A 100 -11.74 -2.59 -19.50
C SER A 100 -11.87 -1.87 -18.16
N VAL A 101 -11.20 -0.72 -17.99
CA VAL A 101 -11.36 0.14 -16.81
C VAL A 101 -12.82 0.56 -16.63
N LYS A 102 -13.46 1.01 -17.72
CA LYS A 102 -14.85 1.45 -17.71
C LYS A 102 -15.80 0.30 -17.35
N LYS A 103 -15.59 -0.89 -17.91
CA LYS A 103 -16.37 -2.09 -17.57
C LYS A 103 -16.25 -2.48 -16.10
N LEU A 104 -15.03 -2.47 -15.54
CA LEU A 104 -14.82 -2.74 -14.12
C LEU A 104 -15.61 -1.77 -13.25
N PHE A 105 -15.54 -0.47 -13.58
CA PHE A 105 -16.27 0.56 -12.86
C PHE A 105 -17.79 0.46 -13.03
N ASP A 106 -18.29 0.23 -14.24
CA ASP A 106 -19.72 0.08 -14.54
C ASP A 106 -20.31 -1.18 -13.89
N ALA A 107 -19.49 -2.22 -13.69
CA ALA A 107 -19.83 -3.39 -12.89
C ALA A 107 -19.85 -3.09 -11.37
N GLY A 108 -19.54 -1.87 -10.94
CA GLY A 108 -19.56 -1.45 -9.53
C GLY A 108 -18.33 -1.86 -8.73
N HIS A 109 -17.23 -2.22 -9.38
CA HIS A 109 -15.95 -2.42 -8.72
C HIS A 109 -15.22 -1.09 -8.49
N GLU A 110 -14.41 -1.03 -7.44
CA GLU A 110 -13.51 0.08 -7.23
C GLU A 110 -12.32 -0.02 -8.19
N VAL A 111 -11.95 1.09 -8.82
CA VAL A 111 -10.72 1.22 -9.60
C VAL A 111 -9.81 2.21 -8.88
N MET A 112 -8.64 1.74 -8.47
CA MET A 112 -7.69 2.43 -7.59
C MET A 112 -6.28 2.42 -8.19
N ASN A 113 -5.35 3.14 -7.56
CA ASN A 113 -4.07 3.48 -8.16
C ASN A 113 -2.98 2.42 -7.89
N HIS A 114 -2.31 1.96 -8.96
CA HIS A 114 -1.14 1.07 -8.88
C HIS A 114 0.10 1.66 -9.58
N SER A 115 0.32 2.97 -9.43
CA SER A 115 1.29 3.80 -10.17
C SER A 115 0.94 4.08 -11.63
N ASN A 116 1.70 4.96 -12.29
CA ASN A 116 1.49 5.27 -13.70
C ASN A 116 2.29 4.34 -14.63
N SER A 117 3.54 4.01 -14.28
CA SER A 117 4.45 3.23 -15.13
C SER A 117 5.01 1.95 -14.49
N HIS A 118 4.51 1.56 -13.32
CA HIS A 118 4.96 0.39 -12.53
C HIS A 118 6.46 0.40 -12.10
N PRO A 119 7.03 1.54 -11.64
CA PRO A 119 8.42 1.60 -11.17
C PRO A 119 8.59 1.08 -9.73
N HIS A 120 9.83 0.86 -9.32
CA HIS A 120 10.19 0.68 -7.90
C HIS A 120 10.13 2.02 -7.16
N TYR A 121 9.06 2.27 -6.41
CA TYR A 121 8.80 3.55 -5.75
C TYR A 121 9.89 3.95 -4.74
N THR A 122 10.55 2.99 -4.10
CA THR A 122 11.63 3.27 -3.15
C THR A 122 12.83 3.98 -3.79
N LYS A 123 13.02 3.80 -5.09
CA LYS A 123 14.11 4.40 -5.89
C LYS A 123 13.77 5.80 -6.44
N LEU A 124 12.53 6.26 -6.30
CA LEU A 124 12.07 7.55 -6.81
C LEU A 124 12.33 8.68 -5.81
N SER A 125 12.40 9.92 -6.30
CA SER A 125 12.26 11.11 -5.43
C SER A 125 10.80 11.29 -5.01
N THR A 126 10.56 12.10 -3.97
CA THR A 126 9.19 12.41 -3.52
C THR A 126 8.38 13.07 -4.62
N GLU A 127 8.98 13.96 -5.40
CA GLU A 127 8.33 14.63 -6.54
C GLU A 127 7.90 13.62 -7.59
N LYS A 128 8.76 12.62 -7.88
CA LYS A 128 8.43 11.55 -8.84
C LYS A 128 7.36 10.59 -8.33
N ILE A 129 7.32 10.31 -7.02
CA ILE A 129 6.22 9.55 -6.41
C ILE A 129 4.89 10.30 -6.60
N ILE A 130 4.87 11.61 -6.34
CA ILE A 130 3.68 12.46 -6.48
C ILE A 130 3.25 12.57 -7.94
N GLU A 131 4.20 12.74 -8.86
CA GLU A 131 3.94 12.79 -10.31
C GLU A 131 3.33 11.47 -10.82
N GLU A 132 3.99 10.35 -10.58
CA GLU A 132 3.50 9.01 -10.96
C GLU A 132 2.10 8.73 -10.39
N THR A 133 1.88 9.07 -9.12
CA THR A 133 0.58 8.83 -8.48
C THR A 133 -0.49 9.73 -9.08
N ASN A 134 -0.23 11.03 -9.29
CA ASN A 134 -1.21 11.96 -9.86
C ASN A 134 -1.53 11.69 -11.32
N GLU A 135 -0.57 11.26 -12.12
CA GLU A 135 -0.82 10.89 -13.52
C GLU A 135 -1.77 9.70 -13.63
N CYS A 136 -1.54 8.65 -12.83
CA CYS A 136 -2.44 7.51 -12.76
C CYS A 136 -3.83 7.93 -12.25
N ASN A 137 -3.90 8.76 -11.19
CA ASN A 137 -5.18 9.28 -10.68
C ASN A 137 -5.99 9.99 -11.75
N LYS A 138 -5.37 10.87 -12.54
CA LYS A 138 -6.03 11.61 -13.63
C LYS A 138 -6.57 10.67 -14.71
N LYS A 139 -5.81 9.62 -15.07
CA LYS A 139 -6.22 8.63 -16.08
C LYS A 139 -7.39 7.79 -15.59
N ILE A 140 -7.39 7.38 -14.33
CA ILE A 140 -8.51 6.65 -13.74
C ILE A 140 -9.75 7.56 -13.70
N GLU A 141 -9.60 8.77 -13.16
CA GLU A 141 -10.69 9.74 -13.02
C GLU A 141 -11.30 10.15 -14.36
N SER A 142 -10.51 10.25 -15.43
CA SER A 142 -11.04 10.59 -16.76
C SER A 142 -11.94 9.49 -17.35
N VAL A 143 -11.76 8.23 -16.94
CA VAL A 143 -12.57 7.10 -17.40
C VAL A 143 -13.76 6.85 -16.48
N THR A 144 -13.56 6.93 -15.16
CA THR A 144 -14.55 6.53 -14.16
C THR A 144 -15.34 7.69 -13.57
N GLY A 145 -14.83 8.92 -13.69
CA GLY A 145 -15.34 10.09 -12.96
C GLY A 145 -15.04 10.06 -11.45
N VAL A 146 -14.24 9.10 -10.97
CA VAL A 146 -13.90 8.93 -9.56
C VAL A 146 -12.40 9.04 -9.36
N LYS A 147 -11.99 9.99 -8.51
CA LYS A 147 -10.60 10.14 -8.10
C LYS A 147 -10.21 9.01 -7.12
N PRO A 148 -9.12 8.27 -7.37
CA PRO A 148 -8.66 7.23 -6.46
C PRO A 148 -8.29 7.78 -5.07
N ILE A 149 -8.61 7.03 -4.03
CA ILE A 149 -8.23 7.31 -2.64
C ILE A 149 -7.27 6.24 -2.07
N LEU A 150 -7.11 5.12 -2.77
CA LEU A 150 -6.23 4.03 -2.39
C LEU A 150 -5.08 3.93 -3.38
N PHE A 151 -3.89 3.65 -2.85
CA PHE A 151 -2.69 3.40 -3.63
C PHE A 151 -2.03 2.11 -3.15
N ARG A 152 -1.67 1.23 -4.08
CA ARG A 152 -0.83 0.06 -3.80
C ARG A 152 0.51 0.24 -4.52
N PRO A 153 1.65 0.22 -3.82
CA PRO A 153 2.95 0.35 -4.47
C PRO A 153 3.25 -0.88 -5.34
N PRO A 154 3.78 -0.70 -6.56
CA PRO A 154 4.28 -1.80 -7.38
C PRO A 154 5.24 -2.69 -6.59
N TYR A 155 5.16 -4.00 -6.83
CA TYR A 155 5.97 -5.03 -6.17
C TYR A 155 5.82 -5.11 -4.64
N GLY A 156 4.88 -4.37 -4.04
CA GLY A 156 4.81 -4.18 -2.60
C GLY A 156 6.01 -3.42 -2.02
N ASP A 157 6.73 -2.66 -2.86
CA ASP A 157 7.98 -1.99 -2.50
C ASP A 157 7.73 -0.59 -1.93
N TYR A 158 8.03 -0.40 -0.64
CA TYR A 158 7.84 0.87 0.06
C TYR A 158 8.90 1.14 1.13
N ASN A 159 9.01 2.41 1.50
CA ASN A 159 9.71 2.91 2.67
C ASN A 159 8.92 4.10 3.25
N ASN A 160 9.41 4.70 4.34
CA ASN A 160 8.71 5.82 4.99
C ASN A 160 8.44 6.99 4.03
N LYS A 161 9.36 7.27 3.09
CA LYS A 161 9.18 8.32 2.07
C LYS A 161 7.97 8.01 1.17
N VAL A 162 7.83 6.76 0.72
CA VAL A 162 6.68 6.35 -0.11
C VAL A 162 5.37 6.51 0.67
N VAL A 163 5.28 5.92 1.87
CA VAL A 163 4.05 5.96 2.68
C VAL A 163 3.71 7.39 3.09
N GLY A 164 4.70 8.17 3.49
CA GLY A 164 4.56 9.58 3.84
C GLY A 164 4.04 10.43 2.68
N ALA A 165 4.65 10.33 1.50
CA ALA A 165 4.22 11.08 0.32
C ALA A 165 2.78 10.74 -0.09
N ILE A 166 2.40 9.46 -0.09
CA ILE A 166 1.03 9.02 -0.42
C ILE A 166 0.03 9.53 0.62
N ARG A 167 0.39 9.51 1.91
CA ARG A 167 -0.42 10.06 3.00
C ARG A 167 -0.62 11.57 2.88
N GLU A 168 0.43 12.33 2.53
CA GLU A 168 0.36 13.78 2.28
C GLU A 168 -0.54 14.13 1.08
N MET A 169 -0.66 13.22 0.11
CA MET A 169 -1.61 13.33 -0.99
C MET A 169 -3.07 13.03 -0.58
N GLY A 170 -3.32 12.67 0.68
CA GLY A 170 -4.65 12.30 1.19
C GLY A 170 -5.10 10.91 0.75
N MET A 171 -4.17 10.02 0.41
CA MET A 171 -4.46 8.65 -0.02
C MET A 171 -3.98 7.63 1.00
N TYR A 172 -4.60 6.45 1.01
CA TYR A 172 -4.21 5.34 1.88
C TYR A 172 -3.31 4.35 1.13
N THR A 173 -2.14 4.05 1.70
CA THR A 173 -1.24 3.01 1.16
C THR A 173 -1.73 1.63 1.59
N ILE A 174 -2.03 0.77 0.61
CA ILE A 174 -2.61 -0.56 0.80
C ILE A 174 -1.58 -1.63 0.42
N GLN A 175 -1.49 -2.68 1.24
CA GLN A 175 -0.78 -3.92 0.98
C GLN A 175 -1.77 -5.10 1.01
N TRP A 176 -1.29 -6.31 1.32
CA TRP A 176 -2.07 -7.52 1.49
C TRP A 176 -1.41 -8.40 2.54
N ASP A 177 -2.19 -9.06 3.39
CA ASP A 177 -1.71 -10.10 4.31
C ASP A 177 -1.84 -11.50 3.70
N VAL A 178 -2.69 -11.69 2.69
CA VAL A 178 -2.87 -12.96 1.98
C VAL A 178 -2.50 -12.81 0.51
N ASP A 179 -1.42 -13.47 0.10
CA ASP A 179 -0.97 -13.51 -1.29
C ASP A 179 -1.42 -14.82 -1.96
N SER A 180 -2.20 -14.73 -3.04
CA SER A 180 -2.64 -15.90 -3.81
C SER A 180 -1.50 -16.62 -4.54
N LEU A 181 -0.40 -15.91 -4.83
CA LEU A 181 0.70 -16.36 -5.70
C LEU A 181 0.24 -16.84 -7.09
N ASP A 182 -0.88 -16.33 -7.57
CA ASP A 182 -1.45 -16.69 -8.88
C ASP A 182 -0.50 -16.39 -10.06
N TRP A 183 0.35 -15.38 -9.93
CA TRP A 183 1.40 -15.02 -10.88
C TRP A 183 2.51 -16.08 -11.06
N LYS A 184 2.55 -17.13 -10.21
CA LYS A 184 3.52 -18.23 -10.30
C LYS A 184 3.03 -19.43 -11.12
N ASP A 185 1.94 -19.29 -11.89
CA ASP A 185 1.31 -20.37 -12.66
C ASP A 185 0.91 -21.59 -11.79
N LEU A 186 0.59 -21.36 -10.52
CA LEU A 186 0.07 -22.38 -9.61
C LEU A 186 -1.26 -22.94 -10.11
N LYS A 187 -1.57 -24.20 -9.82
CA LYS A 187 -2.88 -24.77 -10.16
C LYS A 187 -3.99 -24.08 -9.39
N SER A 188 -5.19 -24.07 -9.95
CA SER A 188 -6.37 -23.44 -9.35
C SER A 188 -6.66 -23.94 -7.94
N GLU A 189 -6.46 -25.23 -7.67
CA GLU A 189 -6.64 -25.82 -6.34
C GLU A 189 -5.59 -25.33 -5.35
N GLU A 190 -4.33 -25.17 -5.77
CA GLU A 190 -3.26 -24.65 -4.92
C GLU A 190 -3.49 -23.19 -4.54
N ILE A 191 -3.96 -22.38 -5.50
CA ILE A 191 -4.38 -20.99 -5.27
C ILE A 191 -5.55 -20.97 -4.26
N THR A 192 -6.54 -21.83 -4.47
CA THR A 192 -7.73 -21.93 -3.61
C THR A 192 -7.37 -22.27 -2.17
N ASP A 193 -6.64 -23.37 -1.96
CA ASP A 193 -6.23 -23.84 -0.64
C ASP A 193 -5.39 -22.80 0.09
N ARG A 194 -4.48 -22.14 -0.64
CA ARG A 194 -3.64 -21.08 -0.09
C ARG A 194 -4.48 -19.91 0.41
N VAL A 195 -5.44 -19.43 -0.37
CA VAL A 195 -6.25 -18.28 0.03
C VAL A 195 -7.17 -18.65 1.19
N VAL A 196 -7.97 -19.70 1.04
CA VAL A 196 -8.97 -20.11 2.05
C VAL A 196 -8.32 -20.39 3.40
N LYS A 197 -7.14 -21.04 3.42
CA LYS A 197 -6.44 -21.36 4.67
C LYS A 197 -5.92 -20.13 5.42
N ASN A 198 -5.60 -19.05 4.72
CA ASN A 198 -4.92 -17.90 5.30
C ASN A 198 -5.83 -16.70 5.56
N VAL A 199 -7.00 -16.62 4.92
CA VAL A 199 -7.97 -15.54 5.16
C VAL A 199 -8.46 -15.58 6.60
N LYS A 200 -8.42 -14.40 7.23
CA LYS A 200 -8.96 -14.11 8.56
C LYS A 200 -9.90 -12.91 8.49
N PRO A 201 -10.71 -12.65 9.54
CA PRO A 201 -11.41 -11.38 9.68
C PRO A 201 -10.48 -10.18 9.41
N GLY A 202 -10.88 -9.34 8.48
CA GLY A 202 -10.17 -8.14 8.05
C GLY A 202 -9.00 -8.34 7.09
N SER A 203 -8.79 -9.54 6.55
CA SER A 203 -7.74 -9.78 5.54
C SER A 203 -7.99 -9.03 4.23
N ILE A 204 -6.90 -8.64 3.57
CA ILE A 204 -6.85 -8.13 2.20
C ILE A 204 -6.07 -9.14 1.36
N VAL A 205 -6.73 -9.71 0.35
CA VAL A 205 -6.18 -10.75 -0.53
C VAL A 205 -5.70 -10.15 -1.85
N LEU A 206 -4.50 -10.52 -2.30
CA LEU A 206 -3.93 -10.13 -3.59
C LEU A 206 -4.15 -11.21 -4.67
N PHE A 207 -4.62 -10.78 -5.83
CA PHE A 207 -4.61 -11.48 -7.11
C PHE A 207 -4.12 -10.54 -8.21
N HIS A 208 -3.96 -11.07 -9.43
CA HIS A 208 -3.66 -10.31 -10.64
C HIS A 208 -4.77 -10.50 -11.68
N ASN A 209 -5.05 -9.46 -12.47
CA ASN A 209 -6.18 -9.45 -13.40
C ASN A 209 -6.03 -10.35 -14.63
N ALA A 210 -4.82 -10.85 -14.91
CA ALA A 210 -4.49 -11.65 -16.09
C ALA A 210 -3.61 -12.85 -15.72
N ALA A 211 -3.80 -13.40 -14.52
CA ALA A 211 -3.11 -14.61 -14.08
C ALA A 211 -3.89 -15.86 -14.54
N LYS A 212 -3.19 -16.73 -15.29
CA LYS A 212 -3.72 -17.88 -16.02
C LYS A 212 -4.80 -18.70 -15.30
N ASN A 213 -4.61 -18.97 -14.01
CA ASN A 213 -5.48 -19.87 -13.24
C ASN A 213 -6.40 -19.13 -12.26
N THR A 214 -6.34 -17.80 -12.19
CA THR A 214 -7.18 -16.98 -11.29
C THR A 214 -8.67 -17.11 -11.59
N PRO A 215 -9.14 -17.00 -12.87
CA PRO A 215 -10.55 -17.20 -13.18
C PRO A 215 -11.09 -18.58 -12.78
N SER A 216 -10.25 -19.61 -12.83
CA SER A 216 -10.63 -20.97 -12.44
C SER A 216 -10.63 -21.18 -10.91
N ALA A 217 -9.74 -20.54 -10.17
CA ALA A 217 -9.67 -20.63 -8.70
C ALA A 217 -10.77 -19.83 -8.01
N LEU A 218 -11.07 -18.63 -8.54
CA LEU A 218 -11.91 -17.63 -7.88
C LEU A 218 -13.31 -18.14 -7.49
N PRO A 219 -14.06 -18.90 -8.33
CA PRO A 219 -15.38 -19.41 -7.94
C PRO A 219 -15.36 -20.25 -6.66
N LYS A 220 -14.33 -21.10 -6.47
CA LYS A 220 -14.25 -21.96 -5.29
C LYS A 220 -13.87 -21.19 -4.04
N ILE A 221 -13.00 -20.19 -4.18
CA ILE A 221 -12.61 -19.28 -3.11
C ILE A 221 -13.83 -18.48 -2.63
N LEU A 222 -14.55 -17.84 -3.56
CA LEU A 222 -15.74 -17.05 -3.25
C LEU A 222 -16.82 -17.91 -2.57
N GLU A 223 -17.12 -19.08 -3.14
CA GLU A 223 -18.07 -20.03 -2.55
C GLU A 223 -17.68 -20.41 -1.11
N THR A 224 -16.41 -20.76 -0.89
CA THR A 224 -15.95 -21.21 0.42
C THR A 224 -16.00 -20.10 1.46
N LEU A 225 -15.47 -18.91 1.13
CA LEU A 225 -15.49 -17.78 2.05
C LEU A 225 -16.93 -17.34 2.39
N ILE A 226 -17.82 -17.27 1.41
CA ILE A 226 -19.23 -16.90 1.62
C ILE A 226 -19.94 -17.95 2.49
N ASN A 227 -19.72 -19.25 2.24
CA ASN A 227 -20.29 -20.33 3.06
C ASN A 227 -19.74 -20.32 4.50
N ASP A 228 -18.49 -19.90 4.68
CA ASP A 228 -17.88 -19.69 5.99
C ASP A 228 -18.39 -18.41 6.69
N GLY A 229 -19.26 -17.64 6.04
CA GLY A 229 -19.91 -16.45 6.59
C GLY A 229 -19.17 -15.15 6.34
N TYR A 230 -18.16 -15.13 5.45
CA TYR A 230 -17.47 -13.89 5.09
C TYR A 230 -18.32 -13.01 4.18
N LYS A 231 -18.37 -11.73 4.52
CA LYS A 231 -18.73 -10.67 3.58
C LYS A 231 -17.48 -10.21 2.85
N ILE A 232 -17.49 -10.28 1.51
CA ILE A 232 -16.40 -9.77 0.68
C ILE A 232 -16.76 -8.36 0.24
N VAL A 233 -15.90 -7.39 0.56
CA VAL A 233 -16.14 -5.97 0.28
C VAL A 233 -14.95 -5.35 -0.44
N PRO A 234 -15.15 -4.24 -1.18
CA PRO A 234 -14.04 -3.43 -1.66
C PRO A 234 -13.17 -2.94 -0.50
N VAL A 235 -11.87 -2.73 -0.77
CA VAL A 235 -10.89 -2.33 0.25
C VAL A 235 -11.31 -1.02 0.92
N SER A 236 -11.89 -0.06 0.20
CA SER A 236 -12.28 1.23 0.82
C SER A 236 -13.42 1.11 1.83
N ASN A 237 -14.20 0.02 1.76
CA ASN A 237 -15.25 -0.32 2.71
C ASN A 237 -14.72 -1.17 3.89
N LEU A 238 -13.54 -1.79 3.74
CA LEU A 238 -12.91 -2.57 4.79
C LEU A 238 -12.17 -1.67 5.78
N ILE A 239 -11.40 -0.70 5.26
CA ILE A 239 -10.51 0.14 6.05
C ILE A 239 -11.25 1.21 6.88
N TYR A 240 -10.62 1.64 7.97
CA TYR A 240 -11.01 2.84 8.71
C TYR A 240 -10.41 4.08 8.03
N ARG A 241 -11.19 5.15 7.91
CA ARG A 241 -10.73 6.40 7.29
C ARG A 241 -10.10 7.36 8.28
N ASP A 242 -10.63 7.37 9.49
CA ASP A 242 -10.24 8.24 10.58
C ASP A 242 -10.06 7.44 11.87
N GLU A 243 -9.46 8.06 12.87
CA GLU A 243 -9.30 7.50 14.22
C GLU A 243 -8.74 6.07 14.25
N PHE A 244 -7.70 5.79 13.48
CA PHE A 244 -7.03 4.49 13.52
C PHE A 244 -5.53 4.63 13.84
N THR A 245 -4.94 3.50 14.20
CA THR A 245 -3.49 3.31 14.26
C THR A 245 -3.10 2.11 13.42
N ILE A 246 -1.83 2.02 13.05
CA ILE A 246 -1.26 0.84 12.39
C ILE A 246 -0.24 0.23 13.34
N ASN A 247 -0.41 -1.06 13.68
CA ASN A 247 0.53 -1.78 14.53
C ASN A 247 1.80 -2.20 13.77
N HIS A 248 2.73 -2.87 14.43
CA HIS A 248 4.00 -3.30 13.83
C HIS A 248 3.87 -4.35 12.71
N GLU A 249 2.70 -4.99 12.57
CA GLU A 249 2.39 -5.97 11.52
C GLU A 249 1.73 -5.31 10.29
N GLY A 250 1.44 -4.01 10.34
CA GLY A 250 0.65 -3.34 9.30
C GLY A 250 -0.87 -3.55 9.47
N ARG A 251 -1.33 -4.05 10.62
CA ARG A 251 -2.76 -4.16 10.93
C ARG A 251 -3.32 -2.81 11.35
N GLN A 252 -4.39 -2.39 10.68
CA GLN A 252 -5.12 -1.16 11.00
C GLN A 252 -6.11 -1.42 12.15
N ILE A 253 -6.01 -0.64 13.23
CA ILE A 253 -6.82 -0.80 14.44
C ILE A 253 -7.56 0.50 14.71
N LEU A 254 -8.88 0.44 14.88
CA LEU A 254 -9.67 1.60 15.28
C LEU A 254 -9.26 2.02 16.70
N LYS A 255 -9.00 3.31 16.90
CA LYS A 255 -8.76 3.86 18.23
C LYS A 255 -10.06 3.77 19.03
N PRO A 256 -9.98 3.44 20.33
CA PRO A 256 -11.13 3.57 21.21
C PRO A 256 -11.66 5.01 21.12
N SER A 257 -12.97 5.18 20.94
CA SER A 257 -13.58 6.49 21.10
C SER A 257 -13.28 6.97 22.53
N GLU A 258 -12.70 8.16 22.69
CA GLU A 258 -12.71 8.84 23.98
C GLU A 258 -14.18 8.98 24.38
N GLN A 259 -14.66 8.14 25.29
CA GLN A 259 -15.90 8.44 25.98
C GLN A 259 -15.63 9.75 26.71
N LEU A 260 -16.26 10.84 26.24
CA LEU A 260 -16.46 12.01 27.08
C LEU A 260 -17.12 11.50 28.36
N SER A 261 -16.32 11.38 29.42
CA SER A 261 -16.80 11.33 30.78
C SER A 261 -17.48 12.66 31.03
N LEU A 262 -18.78 12.71 30.76
CA LEU A 262 -19.66 13.70 31.35
C LEU A 262 -19.72 13.36 32.86
N GLU A 263 -18.78 13.94 33.62
CA GLU A 263 -18.97 14.21 35.05
C GLU A 263 -19.83 15.46 35.23
#